data_AF-A0A933RCZ2-F1
#
_entry.id   AF-A0A933RCZ2-F1
#
_cell.length_a   1.000
_cell.length_b   1.000
_cell.length_c   1.000
_cell.angle_alpha   90.00
_cell.angle_beta   90.00
_cell.angle_gamma   90.00
#
_symmetry.space_group_name_H-M   'P 1'
#
loop_
_entity.id
_entity.type
_entity.pdbx_description
1 polymer ?
#
loop_
_entity_poly.entity_id
_entity_poly.type
_entity_poly.pdbx_seq_one_letter_code
_entity_poly.pdbx_strand_id
1 'polypeptide(L)'
;ARLVGAARGQVIFALAPFVGAVLAWPVNGERVRVSTAVAFVTSLVGVLVVATSRHGHVHTHEPVEHAHPIDPLDPHHTASSIELVSGNRHRHLALRHDHAHLPDIHHRHVH
;
A
#
# COMPACT_ATOMS: atom_id res chain seq x y z
N ALA A 1 -1.59 20.28 4.69
CA ALA A 1 -2.34 19.27 3.89
C ALA A 1 -1.44 18.23 3.18
N ARG A 2 -0.17 18.04 3.58
CA ARG A 2 0.80 17.17 2.88
C ARG A 2 1.38 16.06 3.79
N LEU A 3 0.61 15.63 4.78
CA LEU A 3 0.98 14.58 5.74
C LEU A 3 -0.09 13.48 5.86
N VAL A 4 -1.03 13.46 4.91
CA VAL A 4 -2.02 12.40 4.81
C VAL A 4 -1.67 11.66 3.53
N GLY A 5 -1.02 10.50 3.65
CA GLY A 5 -0.55 9.71 2.52
C GLY A 5 -1.66 9.48 1.49
N ALA A 6 -1.29 9.39 0.20
CA ALA A 6 -2.19 9.27 -0.94
C ALA A 6 -3.36 8.28 -0.73
N ALA A 7 -3.13 7.23 0.06
CA ALA A 7 -4.11 6.26 0.52
C ALA A 7 -5.39 6.86 1.13
N ARG A 8 -5.29 7.82 2.07
CA ARG A 8 -6.49 8.38 2.74
C ARG A 8 -7.22 9.40 1.87
N GLY A 9 -6.50 10.15 1.02
CA GLY A 9 -7.13 11.06 0.06
C GLY A 9 -7.99 10.30 -0.97
N GLN A 10 -7.49 9.16 -1.45
CA GLN A 10 -8.24 8.30 -2.36
C GLN A 10 -9.52 7.74 -1.73
N VAL A 11 -9.51 7.40 -0.44
CA VAL A 11 -10.72 6.96 0.27
C VAL A 11 -11.78 8.08 0.32
N ILE A 12 -11.37 9.32 0.61
CA ILE A 12 -12.31 10.46 0.63
C ILE A 12 -12.93 10.68 -0.76
N PHE A 13 -12.12 10.63 -1.83
CA PHE A 13 -12.63 10.75 -3.21
C PHE A 13 -13.53 9.59 -3.62
N ALA A 14 -13.20 8.35 -3.24
CA ALA A 14 -13.98 7.17 -3.56
C ALA A 14 -15.37 7.16 -2.88
N LEU A 15 -15.51 7.83 -1.72
CA LEU A 15 -16.78 7.94 -0.99
C LEU A 15 -17.70 9.05 -1.49
N ALA A 16 -17.16 10.08 -2.17
CA ALA A 16 -17.92 11.23 -2.64
C ALA A 16 -19.16 10.90 -3.51
N PRO A 17 -19.12 9.93 -4.45
CA PRO A 17 -20.29 9.54 -5.24
C PRO A 17 -21.44 8.97 -4.38
N PHE A 18 -21.11 8.24 -3.32
CA PHE A 18 -22.12 7.63 -2.43
C PHE A 18 -22.79 8.68 -1.56
N VAL A 19 -22.01 9.62 -1.02
CA VAL A 19 -22.54 10.76 -0.26
C VAL A 19 -23.44 11.63 -1.15
N GLY A 20 -22.99 11.92 -2.37
CA GLY A 20 -23.79 12.66 -3.35
C GLY A 20 -25.12 11.97 -3.68
N ALA A 21 -25.11 10.64 -3.87
CA ALA A 21 -26.32 9.87 -4.13
C ALA A 21 -27.31 9.89 -2.95
N VAL A 22 -26.83 9.83 -1.71
CA VAL A 22 -27.67 9.92 -0.50
C VAL A 22 -28.27 11.32 -0.34
N LEU A 23 -27.48 12.36 -0.63
CA LEU A 23 -27.92 13.75 -0.48
C LEU A 23 -28.83 14.23 -1.62
N ALA A 24 -28.77 13.61 -2.80
CA ALA A 24 -29.59 13.99 -3.95
C ALA A 24 -31.11 13.96 -3.66
N TRP A 25 -31.56 13.03 -2.81
CA TRP A 25 -32.97 12.91 -2.46
C TRP A 25 -33.50 14.12 -1.64
N PRO A 26 -32.97 14.43 -0.44
CA PRO A 26 -33.45 15.58 0.33
C PRO A 26 -33.13 16.94 -0.31
N VAL A 27 -32.03 17.05 -1.09
CA VAL A 27 -31.59 18.33 -1.66
C VAL A 27 -32.31 18.67 -2.97
N ASN A 28 -32.49 17.71 -3.87
CA ASN A 28 -33.11 17.95 -5.19
C ASN A 28 -34.56 17.46 -5.28
N GLY A 29 -35.07 16.75 -4.25
CA GLY A 29 -36.42 16.17 -4.29
C GLY A 29 -36.59 15.03 -5.30
N GLU A 30 -35.50 14.47 -5.80
CA GLU A 30 -35.53 13.38 -6.78
C GLU A 30 -36.07 12.09 -6.17
N ARG A 31 -36.96 11.42 -6.91
CA ARG A 31 -37.44 10.08 -6.54
C ARG A 31 -36.38 9.05 -6.87
N VAL A 32 -35.93 8.29 -5.86
CA VAL A 32 -35.00 7.18 -6.03
C VAL A 32 -35.61 6.14 -6.97
N ARG A 33 -35.01 5.98 -8.16
CA ARG A 33 -35.39 4.94 -9.10
C ARG A 33 -34.74 3.62 -8.71
N VAL A 34 -35.39 2.51 -9.04
CA VAL A 34 -34.84 1.15 -8.82
C VAL A 34 -33.46 1.01 -9.48
N SER A 35 -33.28 1.58 -10.68
CA SER A 35 -31.98 1.60 -11.38
C SER A 35 -30.87 2.29 -10.57
N THR A 36 -31.19 3.38 -9.86
CA THR A 36 -30.24 4.11 -9.03
C THR A 36 -29.84 3.28 -7.81
N ALA A 37 -30.81 2.61 -7.18
CA ALA A 37 -30.54 1.72 -6.05
C ALA A 37 -29.63 0.55 -6.47
N VAL A 38 -29.90 -0.08 -7.62
CA VAL A 38 -29.06 -1.16 -8.16
C VAL A 38 -27.64 -0.66 -8.44
N ALA A 39 -27.49 0.46 -9.14
CA ALA A 39 -26.17 1.03 -9.43
C ALA A 39 -25.38 1.38 -8.16
N PHE A 40 -26.04 1.93 -7.14
CA PHE A 40 -25.43 2.22 -5.85
C PHE A 40 -24.91 0.95 -5.17
N VAL A 41 -25.74 -0.09 -5.09
CA VAL A 41 -25.36 -1.37 -4.46
C VAL A 41 -24.20 -2.02 -5.21
N THR A 42 -24.26 -2.11 -6.54
CA THR A 42 -23.18 -2.69 -7.34
C THR A 42 -21.86 -1.93 -7.14
N SER A 43 -21.92 -0.60 -7.13
CA SER A 43 -20.75 0.24 -6.90
C SER A 43 -20.18 0.04 -5.49
N LEU A 44 -21.05 -0.03 -4.47
CA LEU A 44 -20.64 -0.23 -3.08
C LEU A 44 -19.96 -1.58 -2.91
N VAL A 45 -20.50 -2.65 -3.52
CA VAL A 45 -19.89 -3.98 -3.52
C VAL A 45 -18.50 -3.92 -4.17
N GLY A 46 -18.35 -3.26 -5.33
CA GLY A 46 -17.05 -3.10 -5.98
C GLY A 46 -16.02 -2.40 -5.09
N VAL A 47 -16.43 -1.33 -4.40
CA VAL A 47 -15.57 -0.62 -3.43
C VAL A 47 -15.19 -1.52 -2.27
N LEU A 48 -16.13 -2.29 -1.71
CA LEU A 48 -15.86 -3.20 -0.61
C LEU A 48 -14.88 -4.31 -1.02
N VAL A 49 -15.05 -4.89 -2.23
CA VAL A 49 -14.11 -5.88 -2.76
C VAL A 49 -12.71 -5.30 -2.86
N VAL A 50 -12.55 -4.11 -3.46
CA VAL A 50 -11.25 -3.45 -3.58
C VAL A 50 -10.66 -3.12 -2.20
N ALA A 51 -11.47 -2.59 -1.28
CA ALA A 51 -11.02 -2.17 0.05
C ALA A 51 -10.64 -3.34 0.97
N THR A 52 -11.24 -4.51 0.76
CA THR A 52 -10.96 -5.73 1.56
C THR A 52 -9.96 -6.67 0.90
N SER A 53 -9.65 -6.47 -0.39
CA SER A 53 -8.66 -7.27 -1.09
C SER A 53 -7.27 -7.09 -0.50
N ARG A 54 -6.66 -8.20 -0.09
CA ARG A 54 -5.26 -8.24 0.38
C ARG A 54 -4.42 -8.83 -0.74
N HIS A 55 -3.56 -8.02 -1.34
CA HIS A 55 -2.56 -8.49 -2.29
C HIS A 55 -1.20 -8.49 -1.60
N GLY A 56 -0.53 -9.64 -1.58
CA GLY A 56 0.86 -9.77 -1.16
C GLY A 56 1.72 -10.06 -2.38
N HIS A 57 2.88 -9.41 -2.48
CA HIS A 57 3.85 -9.72 -3.52
C HIS A 57 5.14 -10.19 -2.87
N VAL A 58 5.75 -11.19 -3.49
CA VAL A 58 7.07 -11.63 -3.11
C VAL A 58 8.08 -10.68 -3.75
N HIS A 59 8.80 -9.94 -2.90
CA HIS A 59 9.89 -9.07 -3.29
C HIS A 59 11.22 -9.82 -3.14
N THR A 60 12.07 -9.68 -4.15
CA THR A 60 13.46 -10.14 -4.08
C THR A 60 14.36 -8.92 -4.18
N HIS A 61 15.12 -8.66 -3.13
CA HIS A 61 16.16 -7.64 -3.11
C HIS A 61 17.46 -8.26 -3.61
N GLU A 62 18.07 -7.63 -4.60
CA GLU A 62 19.39 -8.01 -5.07
C GLU A 62 20.44 -7.76 -3.98
N PRO A 63 21.57 -8.48 -3.98
CA PRO A 63 22.63 -8.25 -3.03
C PRO A 63 23.17 -6.82 -3.10
N VAL A 64 23.33 -6.16 -1.96
CA VAL A 64 23.83 -4.78 -1.87
C VAL A 64 25.12 -4.75 -1.05
N GLU A 65 26.18 -4.19 -1.61
CA GLU A 65 27.45 -3.97 -0.91
C GLU A 65 27.58 -2.52 -0.43
N HIS A 66 27.96 -2.33 0.83
CA HIS A 66 28.24 -1.03 1.40
C HIS A 66 29.28 -1.12 2.52
N ALA A 67 29.72 0.03 3.06
CA ALA A 67 30.74 0.09 4.09
C ALA A 67 30.34 1.00 5.25
N HIS A 68 30.23 0.42 6.44
CA HIS A 68 30.04 1.11 7.71
C HIS A 68 30.39 0.16 8.88
N PRO A 69 30.66 0.67 10.10
CA PRO A 69 30.86 -0.18 11.27
C PRO A 69 29.63 -1.07 11.51
N ILE A 70 29.85 -2.35 11.80
CA ILE A 70 28.78 -3.29 12.10
C ILE A 70 28.39 -3.12 13.58
N ASP A 71 27.11 -2.85 13.82
CA ASP A 71 26.53 -2.86 15.17
C ASP A 71 26.10 -4.29 15.51
N PRO A 72 26.63 -4.92 16.58
CA PRO A 72 26.23 -6.26 17.01
C PRO A 72 24.73 -6.40 17.38
N LEU A 73 24.04 -5.28 17.63
CA LEU A 73 22.61 -5.25 17.94
C LEU A 73 21.73 -5.02 16.71
N ASP A 74 22.30 -4.77 15.53
CA ASP A 74 21.53 -4.58 14.31
C ASP A 74 21.07 -5.94 13.74
N PRO A 75 19.75 -6.20 13.67
CA PRO A 75 19.22 -7.44 13.10
C PRO A 75 19.52 -7.61 11.59
N HIS A 76 19.91 -6.55 10.88
CA HIS A 76 20.32 -6.63 9.47
C HIS A 76 21.75 -7.15 9.28
N HIS A 77 22.59 -7.16 10.33
CA HIS A 77 23.99 -7.61 10.26
C HIS A 77 24.25 -8.95 10.92
N THR A 78 23.24 -9.82 10.95
CA THR A 78 23.43 -11.21 11.36
C THR A 78 24.39 -11.94 10.41
N ALA A 79 25.14 -12.92 10.93
CA ALA A 79 26.06 -13.72 10.11
C ALA A 79 25.39 -14.45 8.93
N SER A 80 24.06 -14.62 8.98
CA SER A 80 23.25 -15.21 7.92
C SER A 80 22.76 -14.21 6.86
N SER A 81 22.81 -12.91 7.12
CA SER A 81 22.30 -11.86 6.23
C SER A 81 23.40 -11.11 5.48
N ILE A 82 24.65 -11.15 5.98
CA ILE A 82 25.77 -10.43 5.39
C ILE A 82 27.01 -11.31 5.14
N GLU A 83 27.77 -10.95 4.12
CA GLU A 83 29.12 -11.44 3.85
C GLU A 83 30.13 -10.33 4.12
N LEU A 84 31.15 -10.60 4.94
CA LEU A 84 32.23 -9.63 5.17
C LEU A 84 33.18 -9.61 3.97
N VAL A 85 33.35 -8.43 3.37
CA VAL A 85 34.26 -8.26 2.22
C VAL A 85 35.63 -7.80 2.71
N SER A 86 35.69 -6.70 3.48
CA SER A 86 36.92 -6.25 4.15
C SER A 86 36.65 -5.14 5.16
N GLY A 87 37.14 -5.28 6.40
CA GLY A 87 36.96 -4.25 7.43
C GLY A 87 35.48 -3.91 7.62
N ASN A 88 35.12 -2.66 7.39
CA ASN A 88 33.73 -2.18 7.49
C ASN A 88 32.88 -2.47 6.25
N ARG A 89 33.48 -2.99 5.17
CA ARG A 89 32.79 -3.33 3.92
C ARG A 89 32.16 -4.71 4.01
N HIS A 90 30.87 -4.77 3.76
CA HIS A 90 30.09 -5.99 3.81
C HIS A 90 28.97 -5.95 2.76
N ARG A 91 28.54 -7.14 2.35
CA ARG A 91 27.51 -7.35 1.34
C ARG A 91 26.29 -8.01 1.97
N HIS A 92 25.13 -7.38 1.85
CA HIS A 92 23.85 -8.00 2.18
C HIS A 92 23.52 -9.01 1.09
N LEU A 93 23.20 -10.23 1.51
CA LEU A 93 22.80 -11.29 0.60
C LEU A 93 21.42 -11.00 0.00
N ALA A 94 21.07 -11.71 -1.07
CA ALA A 94 19.76 -11.56 -1.68
C ALA A 94 18.67 -11.92 -0.65
N LEU A 95 17.72 -11.00 -0.45
CA LEU A 95 16.63 -11.17 0.52
C LEU A 95 15.31 -11.32 -0.22
N ARG A 96 14.65 -12.45 0.00
CA ARG A 96 13.30 -12.69 -0.51
C ARG A 96 12.30 -12.62 0.65
N HIS A 97 11.36 -11.69 0.59
CA HIS A 97 10.30 -11.57 1.57
C HIS A 97 8.95 -11.29 0.89
N ASP A 98 7.86 -11.55 1.59
CA ASP A 98 6.53 -11.08 1.19
C ASP A 98 5.99 -10.09 2.22
N HIS A 99 5.20 -9.15 1.74
CA HIS A 99 4.41 -8.29 2.59
C HIS A 99 3.16 -7.87 1.83
N ALA A 100 2.13 -7.46 2.57
CA ALA A 100 0.95 -6.85 1.96
C ALA A 100 1.37 -5.60 1.18
N HIS A 101 0.84 -5.47 -0.04
CA HIS A 101 1.03 -4.30 -0.88
C HIS A 101 0.16 -3.18 -0.30
N LEU A 102 0.72 -2.42 0.63
CA LEU A 102 0.20 -1.11 0.97
C LEU A 102 0.82 -0.09 0.00
N PRO A 103 0.15 1.06 -0.24
CA PRO A 103 0.78 2.20 -0.91
C PRO A 103 1.93 2.72 -0.03
N ASP A 104 3.08 2.07 -0.14
CA ASP A 104 4.29 2.39 0.59
C ASP A 104 5.08 3.43 -0.20
N ILE A 105 5.29 4.58 0.43
CA ILE A 105 6.07 5.69 -0.10
C ILE A 105 7.56 5.34 -0.21
N HIS A 106 8.02 4.31 0.51
CA HIS A 106 9.41 3.87 0.54
C HIS A 106 9.73 2.77 -0.48
N HIS A 107 8.71 2.16 -1.10
CA HIS A 107 8.90 1.16 -2.16
C HIS A 107 8.55 1.75 -3.53
N ARG A 108 9.55 2.35 -4.19
CA ARG A 108 9.45 2.66 -5.61
C ARG A 108 9.76 1.40 -6.41
N HIS A 109 8.75 0.84 -7.08
CA HIS A 109 8.95 -0.24 -8.04
C HIS A 109 9.78 0.30 -9.21
N VAL A 110 10.92 -0.34 -9.48
CA VAL A 110 11.64 -0.17 -10.74
C VAL A 110 11.11 -1.26 -11.66
N HIS A 111 10.25 -0.85 -12.59
CA HIS A 111 9.83 -1.70 -13.70
C HIS A 111 10.81 -1.53 -14.87
#